data_AF-G0GG48-F1
#
_entry.id   AF-G0GG48-F1
#
_cell.length_a   1.000
_cell.length_b   1.000
_cell.length_c   1.000
_cell.angle_alpha   90.00
_cell.angle_beta   90.00
_cell.angle_gamma   90.00
#
_symmetry.space_group_name_H-M   'P 1'
#
loop_
_entity.id
_entity.type
_entity.pdbx_description
1 polymer ?
#
loop_
_entity_poly.entity_id
_entity_poly.type
_entity_poly.pdbx_seq_one_letter_code
_entity_poly.pdbx_strand_id
1 'polypeptide(L)'
;MVLLSSSRDVFLNLAYEQYLLRAGKEGVLFLYVNDPAVVVGRFQIPWAECRPGRLEERGVVLARRDSGGGAVFHDGGNLNLAWVGRAGERGGLARFLVGVLEGMGVRVGVGERGDLWLEDGRKVSGAAFRITGGWKLEHHTLLVETDPVCVEEALRPVPGRFEGKGVGSRRARVGRIGEVAGCGLVGVRERVAASWGGEVRWVGEEEMWMACGEEVARLSSREWVLGKSPGFVWEWGGMRVRVEGGRVVEGVPGMEGEWFAPERVMGAVGLEETEAGGVGFGRERRFERRDP
;
A
#
# COMPACT_ATOMS: atom_id res chain seq x y z
N MET A 1 -13.50 19.14 -8.14
CA MET A 1 -14.34 17.92 -8.25
C MET A 1 -13.72 16.85 -7.38
N VAL A 2 -14.54 16.11 -6.66
CA VAL A 2 -14.18 14.94 -5.85
C VAL A 2 -14.85 13.72 -6.46
N LEU A 3 -14.06 12.71 -6.79
CA LEU A 3 -14.53 11.41 -7.27
C LEU A 3 -14.46 10.40 -6.13
N LEU A 4 -15.56 9.70 -5.86
CA LEU A 4 -15.62 8.62 -4.88
C LEU A 4 -15.67 7.28 -5.62
N SER A 5 -14.70 6.40 -5.39
CA SER A 5 -14.76 5.04 -5.95
C SER A 5 -15.86 4.25 -5.28
N SER A 6 -16.74 3.64 -6.08
CA SER A 6 -17.65 2.60 -5.61
C SER A 6 -16.95 1.24 -5.41
N SER A 7 -15.73 1.08 -5.93
CA SER A 7 -15.00 -0.18 -5.85
C SER A 7 -14.12 -0.31 -4.61
N ARG A 8 -14.03 -1.54 -4.11
CA ARG A 8 -13.09 -1.95 -3.07
C ARG A 8 -11.90 -2.75 -3.61
N ASP A 9 -11.83 -2.97 -4.92
CA ASP A 9 -10.71 -3.66 -5.56
C ASP A 9 -9.50 -2.72 -5.66
N VAL A 10 -8.41 -3.11 -4.98
CA VAL A 10 -7.14 -2.37 -4.99
C VAL A 10 -6.57 -2.21 -6.39
N PHE A 11 -6.74 -3.18 -7.30
CA PHE A 11 -6.21 -3.07 -8.65
C PHE A 11 -7.01 -2.09 -9.50
N LEU A 12 -8.35 -2.12 -9.41
CA LEU A 12 -9.21 -1.17 -10.12
C LEU A 12 -8.98 0.27 -9.63
N ASN A 13 -8.86 0.47 -8.32
CA ASN A 13 -8.56 1.78 -7.74
C ASN A 13 -7.17 2.29 -8.19
N LEU A 14 -6.12 1.46 -8.14
CA LEU A 14 -4.78 1.84 -8.61
C LEU A 14 -4.72 2.08 -10.13
N ALA A 15 -5.49 1.33 -10.92
CA ALA A 15 -5.61 1.53 -12.36
C ALA A 15 -6.28 2.87 -12.67
N TYR A 16 -7.32 3.22 -11.92
CA TYR A 16 -8.06 4.45 -12.11
C TYR A 16 -7.23 5.69 -11.71
N GLU A 17 -6.43 5.63 -10.65
CA GLU A 17 -5.44 6.67 -10.35
C GLU A 17 -4.52 6.95 -11.55
N GLN A 18 -4.04 5.88 -12.21
CA GLN A 18 -3.17 6.01 -13.38
C GLN A 18 -3.89 6.53 -14.60
N TYR A 19 -5.15 6.15 -14.78
CA TYR A 19 -6.01 6.73 -15.82
C TYR A 19 -6.14 8.24 -15.63
N LEU A 20 -6.49 8.70 -14.42
CA LEU A 20 -6.63 10.14 -14.11
C LEU A 20 -5.33 10.90 -14.36
N LEU A 21 -4.19 10.30 -13.98
CA LEU A 21 -2.86 10.86 -14.23
C LEU A 21 -2.57 10.99 -15.72
N ARG A 22 -2.75 9.91 -16.50
CA ARG A 22 -2.48 9.90 -17.96
C ARG A 22 -3.41 10.82 -18.73
N ALA A 23 -4.66 10.92 -18.31
CA ALA A 23 -5.65 11.82 -18.88
C ALA A 23 -5.46 13.29 -18.45
N GLY A 24 -4.48 13.59 -17.58
CA GLY A 24 -4.18 14.95 -17.14
C GLY A 24 -5.36 15.62 -16.43
N LYS A 25 -6.09 14.86 -15.60
CA LYS A 25 -7.29 15.33 -14.87
C LYS A 25 -6.92 16.25 -13.71
N GLU A 26 -6.36 17.41 -14.03
CA GLU A 26 -5.92 18.44 -13.10
C GLU A 26 -7.02 18.81 -12.09
N GLY A 27 -6.66 18.90 -10.81
CA GLY A 27 -7.59 19.35 -9.76
C GLY A 27 -8.64 18.32 -9.33
N VAL A 28 -8.62 17.12 -9.90
CA VAL A 28 -9.47 16.00 -9.44
C VAL A 28 -8.85 15.39 -8.19
N LEU A 29 -9.67 15.28 -7.14
CA LEU A 29 -9.38 14.48 -5.96
C LEU A 29 -10.18 13.17 -6.04
N PHE A 30 -9.50 12.04 -6.09
CA PHE A 30 -10.09 10.71 -6.10
C PHE A 30 -9.94 10.06 -4.72
N LEU A 31 -11.06 9.66 -4.11
CA LEU A 31 -11.12 9.04 -2.80
C LEU A 31 -11.59 7.60 -2.93
N TYR A 32 -10.92 6.68 -2.26
CA TYR A 32 -11.27 5.25 -2.32
C TYR A 32 -10.85 4.49 -1.07
N VAL A 33 -11.51 3.37 -0.83
CA VAL A 33 -11.26 2.45 0.27
C VAL A 33 -11.11 1.07 -0.37
N ASN A 34 -10.14 0.29 0.09
CA ASN A 34 -9.92 -1.05 -0.45
C ASN A 34 -10.39 -2.11 0.54
N ASP A 35 -10.69 -3.29 0.02
CA ASP A 35 -10.62 -4.52 0.80
C ASP A 35 -9.17 -4.77 1.28
N PRO A 36 -8.97 -5.65 2.28
CA PRO A 36 -7.66 -5.91 2.84
C PRO A 36 -6.58 -6.14 1.78
N ALA A 37 -5.58 -5.25 1.76
CA ALA A 37 -4.50 -5.31 0.78
C ALA A 37 -3.18 -4.78 1.35
N VAL A 38 -2.08 -5.40 0.96
CA VAL A 38 -0.74 -4.81 1.10
C VAL A 38 -0.35 -4.19 -0.24
N VAL A 39 -0.04 -2.90 -0.22
CA VAL A 39 0.39 -2.17 -1.42
C VAL A 39 1.87 -1.82 -1.31
N VAL A 40 2.71 -2.51 -2.07
CA VAL A 40 4.16 -2.25 -2.15
C VAL A 40 4.47 -1.17 -3.19
N GLY A 41 5.50 -0.37 -2.93
CA GLY A 41 6.02 0.60 -3.88
C GLY A 41 6.69 -0.05 -5.09
N ARG A 42 6.80 0.70 -6.19
CA ARG A 42 7.31 0.23 -7.48
C ARG A 42 8.64 -0.53 -7.39
N PHE A 43 9.56 -0.09 -6.54
CA PHE A 43 10.93 -0.61 -6.45
C PHE A 43 11.20 -1.44 -5.19
N GLN A 44 10.16 -1.92 -4.52
CA GLN A 44 10.33 -2.78 -3.33
C GLN A 44 10.42 -4.26 -3.70
N ILE A 45 11.05 -5.03 -2.81
CA ILE A 45 11.07 -6.49 -2.83
C ILE A 45 9.94 -6.96 -1.90
N PRO A 46 8.82 -7.53 -2.41
CA PRO A 46 7.66 -7.82 -1.58
C PRO A 46 7.95 -8.73 -0.39
N TRP A 47 8.79 -9.75 -0.57
CA TRP A 47 9.20 -10.66 0.51
C TRP A 47 10.00 -9.99 1.64
N ALA A 48 10.68 -8.88 1.35
CA ALA A 48 11.39 -8.08 2.36
C ALA A 48 10.43 -7.14 3.14
N GLU A 49 9.18 -7.03 2.70
CA GLU A 49 8.19 -6.10 3.25
C GLU A 49 6.99 -6.80 3.88
N CYS A 50 6.64 -7.98 3.36
CA CYS A 50 5.50 -8.79 3.78
C CYS A 50 5.75 -10.28 3.47
N ARG A 51 4.78 -11.15 3.76
CA ARG A 51 4.80 -12.59 3.43
C ARG A 51 3.70 -12.90 2.40
N PRO A 52 3.98 -12.85 1.09
CA PRO A 52 2.96 -12.98 0.05
C PRO A 52 2.06 -14.21 0.20
N GLY A 53 2.61 -15.40 0.47
CA GLY A 53 1.81 -16.63 0.66
C GLY A 53 0.88 -16.56 1.87
N ARG A 54 1.34 -15.96 2.99
CA ARG A 54 0.52 -15.78 4.20
C ARG A 54 -0.58 -14.74 4.01
N LEU A 55 -0.34 -13.71 3.19
CA LEU A 55 -1.38 -12.73 2.84
C LEU A 55 -2.49 -13.41 2.04
N GLU A 56 -2.13 -14.21 1.05
CA GLU A 56 -3.06 -14.97 0.20
C GLU A 56 -3.93 -15.93 1.03
N GLU A 57 -3.32 -16.71 1.94
CA GLU A 57 -4.04 -17.60 2.89
C GLU A 57 -5.09 -16.87 3.73
N ARG A 58 -4.89 -15.56 3.97
CA ARG A 58 -5.76 -14.72 4.81
C ARG A 58 -6.69 -13.82 4.00
N GLY A 59 -6.74 -13.97 2.68
CA GLY A 59 -7.57 -13.15 1.79
C GLY A 59 -7.11 -11.69 1.70
N VAL A 60 -5.82 -11.42 1.98
CA VAL A 60 -5.21 -10.10 1.81
C VAL A 60 -4.51 -10.04 0.46
N VAL A 61 -4.94 -9.10 -0.38
CA VAL A 61 -4.36 -8.94 -1.72
C VAL A 61 -2.99 -8.27 -1.64
N LEU A 62 -1.99 -8.82 -2.33
CA LEU A 62 -0.73 -8.12 -2.55
C LEU A 62 -0.78 -7.37 -3.88
N ALA A 63 -0.63 -6.05 -3.84
CA ALA A 63 -0.58 -5.19 -5.01
C ALA A 63 0.74 -4.40 -5.08
N ARG A 64 1.18 -4.08 -6.30
CA ARG A 64 2.30 -3.15 -6.53
C ARG A 64 1.76 -1.89 -7.19
N ARG A 65 2.02 -0.73 -6.59
CA ARG A 65 1.68 0.56 -7.19
C ARG A 65 2.78 1.07 -8.10
N ASP A 66 2.40 1.97 -9.00
CA ASP A 66 3.31 2.57 -9.97
C ASP A 66 4.17 3.71 -9.39
N SER A 67 3.79 4.27 -8.24
CA SER A 67 4.59 5.24 -7.48
C SER A 67 5.68 4.55 -6.63
N GLY A 68 6.69 5.32 -6.22
CA GLY A 68 7.73 4.85 -5.30
C GLY A 68 7.23 4.77 -3.84
N GLY A 69 8.16 4.68 -2.90
CA GLY A 69 7.88 4.66 -1.46
C GLY A 69 7.83 3.25 -0.85
N GLY A 70 7.41 3.19 0.41
CA GLY A 70 7.35 1.96 1.22
C GLY A 70 6.05 1.17 1.09
N ALA A 71 5.95 0.07 1.81
CA ALA A 71 4.77 -0.80 1.83
C ALA A 71 3.74 -0.26 2.84
N VAL A 72 2.47 -0.36 2.50
CA VAL A 72 1.35 0.06 3.36
C VAL A 72 0.27 -1.02 3.36
N PHE A 73 -0.50 -1.08 4.45
CA PHE A 73 -1.66 -1.95 4.57
C PHE A 73 -2.94 -1.11 4.43
N HIS A 74 -3.88 -1.59 3.63
CA HIS A 74 -5.19 -1.02 3.44
C HIS A 74 -6.25 -1.99 3.97
N ASP A 75 -7.31 -1.45 4.54
CA ASP A 75 -8.54 -2.14 4.87
C ASP A 75 -9.70 -1.14 4.84
N GLY A 76 -10.88 -1.55 5.32
CA GLY A 76 -12.04 -0.66 5.43
C GLY A 76 -11.85 0.53 6.37
N GLY A 77 -10.80 0.55 7.21
CA GLY A 77 -10.47 1.68 8.07
C GLY A 77 -9.44 2.65 7.48
N ASN A 78 -8.96 2.40 6.26
CA ASN A 78 -7.95 3.21 5.58
C ASN A 78 -8.57 3.97 4.39
N LEU A 79 -8.63 5.29 4.49
CA LEU A 79 -9.04 6.15 3.38
C LEU A 79 -7.84 6.48 2.50
N ASN A 80 -7.95 6.22 1.20
CA ASN A 80 -6.95 6.61 0.22
C ASN A 80 -7.41 7.86 -0.53
N LEU A 81 -6.46 8.73 -0.84
CA LEU A 81 -6.68 9.97 -1.55
C LEU A 81 -5.64 10.09 -2.66
N ALA A 82 -6.07 10.43 -3.87
CA ALA A 82 -5.19 10.64 -5.00
C ALA A 82 -5.56 11.94 -5.71
N TRP A 83 -4.57 12.81 -5.90
CA TRP A 83 -4.73 14.09 -6.55
C TRP A 83 -3.80 14.18 -7.76
N VAL A 84 -4.34 14.71 -8.87
CA VAL A 84 -3.58 14.97 -10.09
C VAL A 84 -3.36 16.49 -10.23
N GLY A 85 -2.09 16.88 -10.28
CA GLY A 85 -1.64 18.26 -10.50
C GLY A 85 -0.49 18.34 -11.49
N ARG A 86 0.10 19.53 -11.68
CA ARG A 86 1.22 19.72 -12.60
C ARG A 86 2.55 19.26 -12.00
N ALA A 87 3.44 18.77 -12.85
CA ALA A 87 4.82 18.48 -12.46
C ALA A 87 5.50 19.77 -11.96
N GLY A 88 5.93 19.78 -10.71
CA GLY A 88 6.54 20.94 -10.05
C GLY A 88 5.75 21.44 -8.83
N GLU A 89 4.44 21.16 -8.77
CA GLU A 89 3.64 21.44 -7.59
C GLU A 89 4.07 20.52 -6.43
N ARG A 90 4.45 21.13 -5.29
CA ARG A 90 4.94 20.39 -4.11
C ARG A 90 3.96 20.47 -2.94
N GLY A 91 3.73 19.33 -2.30
CA GLY A 91 3.02 19.20 -1.02
C GLY A 91 1.64 19.84 -1.02
N GLY A 92 0.91 19.78 -2.13
CA GLY A 92 -0.44 20.32 -2.24
C GLY A 92 -1.41 19.51 -1.39
N LEU A 93 -1.39 18.18 -1.57
CA LEU A 93 -2.31 17.28 -0.86
C LEU A 93 -1.94 17.15 0.62
N ALA A 94 -0.65 17.03 0.96
CA ALA A 94 -0.21 16.99 2.35
C ALA A 94 -0.66 18.24 3.15
N ARG A 95 -0.44 19.45 2.63
CA ARG A 95 -0.84 20.70 3.31
C ARG A 95 -2.36 20.83 3.43
N PHE A 96 -3.09 20.44 2.38
CA PHE A 96 -4.53 20.37 2.42
C PHE A 96 -5.00 19.44 3.55
N LEU A 97 -4.47 18.22 3.62
CA LEU A 97 -4.84 17.24 4.64
C LEU A 97 -4.55 17.72 6.06
N VAL A 98 -3.43 18.41 6.29
CA VAL A 98 -3.15 19.03 7.60
C VAL A 98 -4.28 19.99 7.99
N GLY A 99 -4.67 20.92 7.12
CA GLY A 99 -5.74 21.88 7.42
C GLY A 99 -7.09 21.20 7.67
N VAL A 100 -7.42 20.14 6.92
CA VAL A 100 -8.64 19.35 7.14
C VAL A 100 -8.61 18.70 8.53
N LEU A 101 -7.51 18.02 8.87
CA LEU A 101 -7.36 17.28 10.12
C LEU A 101 -7.32 18.21 11.33
N GLU A 102 -6.62 19.34 11.25
CA GLU A 102 -6.62 20.37 12.30
C GLU A 102 -8.02 20.94 12.54
N GLY A 103 -8.77 21.17 11.46
CA GLY A 103 -10.18 21.56 11.54
C GLY A 103 -11.10 20.49 12.14
N MET A 104 -10.61 19.26 12.33
CA MET A 104 -11.29 18.16 13.05
C MET A 104 -10.72 17.96 14.47
N GLY A 105 -9.81 18.82 14.93
CA GLY A 105 -9.13 18.68 16.21
C GLY A 105 -7.96 17.70 16.21
N VAL A 106 -7.56 17.18 15.04
CA VAL A 106 -6.44 16.24 14.89
C VAL A 106 -5.19 17.00 14.47
N ARG A 107 -4.31 17.29 15.43
CA ARG A 107 -3.03 17.96 15.15
C ARG A 107 -2.03 16.97 14.56
N VAL A 108 -1.46 17.32 13.41
CA VAL A 108 -0.48 16.50 12.70
C VAL A 108 0.72 17.31 12.22
N GLY A 109 1.91 16.74 12.32
CA GLY A 109 3.12 17.23 11.68
C GLY A 109 3.36 16.56 10.33
N VAL A 110 3.99 17.28 9.39
CA VAL A 110 4.40 16.76 8.09
C VAL A 110 5.85 16.28 8.17
N GLY A 111 6.08 15.00 7.86
CA GLY A 111 7.41 14.40 7.76
C GLY A 111 8.14 14.75 6.46
N GLU A 112 9.41 14.36 6.38
CA GLU A 112 10.30 14.63 5.24
C GLU A 112 9.71 14.21 3.89
N ARG A 113 8.90 13.14 3.87
CA ARG A 113 8.33 12.56 2.65
C ARG A 113 6.87 12.97 2.41
N GLY A 114 6.34 13.90 3.20
CA GLY A 114 4.94 14.31 3.16
C GLY A 114 4.01 13.41 3.98
N ASP A 115 4.52 12.40 4.68
CA ASP A 115 3.73 11.60 5.61
C ASP A 115 3.27 12.43 6.82
N LEU A 116 2.14 12.05 7.42
CA LEU A 116 1.55 12.79 8.55
C LEU A 116 1.67 12.02 9.85
N TRP A 117 2.00 12.74 10.91
CA TRP A 117 2.37 12.21 12.22
C TRP A 117 1.61 12.93 13.32
N LEU A 118 1.06 12.19 14.28
CA LEU A 118 0.50 12.74 15.51
C LEU A 118 1.63 13.30 16.40
N GLU A 119 1.25 14.18 17.33
CA GLU A 119 2.19 14.79 18.31
C GLU A 119 2.93 13.75 19.16
N ASP A 120 2.33 12.57 19.37
CA ASP A 120 2.93 11.44 20.11
C ASP A 120 3.90 10.57 19.27
N GLY A 121 4.17 10.98 18.03
CA GLY A 121 5.09 10.31 17.11
C GLY A 121 4.51 9.08 16.39
N ARG A 122 3.19 8.82 16.48
CA ARG A 122 2.53 7.80 15.66
C ARG A 122 2.21 8.33 14.26
N LYS A 123 2.52 7.53 13.23
CA LYS A 123 2.20 7.84 11.84
C LYS A 123 0.73 7.54 11.52
N VAL A 124 0.06 8.48 10.87
CA VAL A 124 -1.37 8.34 10.48
C VAL A 124 -1.60 8.46 8.97
N SER A 125 -0.59 8.87 8.20
CA SER A 125 -0.66 8.96 6.74
C SER A 125 0.66 8.60 6.10
N GLY A 126 0.64 7.76 5.07
CA GLY A 126 1.76 7.58 4.15
C GLY A 126 1.55 8.40 2.87
N ALA A 127 2.62 8.96 2.31
CA ALA A 127 2.59 9.72 1.07
C ALA A 127 3.51 9.08 0.02
N ALA A 128 3.07 9.11 -1.23
CA ALA A 128 3.89 8.77 -2.40
C ALA A 128 3.43 9.56 -3.62
N PHE A 129 4.28 9.62 -4.64
CA PHE A 129 3.94 10.33 -5.86
C PHE A 129 4.53 9.65 -7.10
N ARG A 130 3.97 9.99 -8.26
CA ARG A 130 4.48 9.64 -9.57
C ARG A 130 4.38 10.84 -10.49
N ILE A 131 5.42 11.07 -11.29
CA ILE A 131 5.43 12.11 -12.32
C ILE A 131 5.55 11.44 -13.69
N THR A 132 4.70 11.83 -14.63
CA THR A 132 4.75 11.35 -16.02
C THR A 132 4.08 12.36 -16.95
N GLY A 133 4.65 12.59 -18.13
CA GLY A 133 4.04 13.46 -19.15
C GLY A 133 3.73 14.89 -18.69
N GLY A 134 4.53 15.45 -17.76
CA GLY A 134 4.28 16.79 -17.19
C GLY A 134 3.21 16.84 -16.09
N TRP A 135 2.61 15.70 -15.74
CA TRP A 135 1.62 15.55 -14.68
C TRP A 135 2.21 14.86 -13.46
N LYS A 136 1.63 15.16 -12.30
CA LYS A 136 1.98 14.57 -11.00
C LYS A 136 0.74 13.96 -10.38
N LEU A 137 0.83 12.69 -10.02
CA LEU A 137 -0.08 12.02 -9.10
C LEU A 137 0.57 12.07 -7.71
N GLU A 138 -0.10 12.70 -6.75
CA GLU A 138 0.23 12.64 -5.32
C GLU A 138 -0.87 11.85 -4.63
N HIS A 139 -0.52 10.80 -3.89
CA HIS A 139 -1.50 10.05 -3.13
C HIS A 139 -1.09 9.83 -1.68
N HIS A 140 -2.11 9.73 -0.84
CA HIS A 140 -2.00 9.57 0.59
C HIS A 140 -2.89 8.44 1.08
N THR A 141 -2.45 7.78 2.14
CA THR A 141 -3.32 7.02 3.02
C THR A 141 -3.71 7.87 4.22
N LEU A 142 -4.87 7.62 4.82
CA LEU A 142 -5.27 8.10 6.14
C LEU A 142 -5.75 6.88 6.93
N LEU A 143 -5.02 6.54 8.00
CA LEU A 143 -5.38 5.48 8.92
C LEU A 143 -6.47 6.00 9.86
N VAL A 144 -7.73 5.81 9.48
CA VAL A 144 -8.88 6.34 10.24
C VAL A 144 -9.26 5.38 11.36
N GLU A 145 -9.52 4.12 11.01
CA GLU A 145 -10.00 3.08 11.94
C GLU A 145 -9.24 1.76 11.82
N THR A 146 -8.24 1.69 10.94
CA THR A 146 -7.36 0.51 10.74
C THR A 146 -6.70 0.12 12.04
N ASP A 147 -6.79 -1.15 12.42
CA ASP A 147 -6.13 -1.67 13.62
C ASP A 147 -4.59 -1.69 13.39
N PRO A 148 -3.80 -0.99 14.23
CA PRO A 148 -2.33 -1.04 14.15
C PRO A 148 -1.75 -2.45 14.15
N VAL A 149 -2.40 -3.41 14.82
CA VAL A 149 -1.95 -4.80 14.84
C VAL A 149 -2.07 -5.44 13.45
N CYS A 150 -3.15 -5.16 12.71
CA CYS A 150 -3.29 -5.62 11.33
C CYS A 150 -2.18 -5.09 10.43
N VAL A 151 -1.78 -3.83 10.61
CA VAL A 151 -0.66 -3.22 9.88
C VAL A 151 0.66 -3.94 10.20
N GLU A 152 0.93 -4.18 11.48
CA GLU A 152 2.15 -4.87 11.91
C GLU A 152 2.22 -6.31 11.39
N GLU A 153 1.11 -7.05 11.46
CA GLU A 153 1.04 -8.43 10.98
C GLU A 153 1.18 -8.51 9.45
N ALA A 154 0.45 -7.66 8.71
CA ALA A 154 0.46 -7.68 7.25
C ALA A 154 1.83 -7.26 6.67
N LEU A 155 2.57 -6.39 7.36
CA LEU A 155 3.88 -5.88 6.95
C LEU A 155 5.05 -6.60 7.66
N ARG A 156 4.81 -7.84 8.11
CA ARG A 156 5.87 -8.71 8.64
C ARG A 156 6.63 -9.34 7.46
N PRO A 157 7.95 -9.17 7.37
CA PRO A 157 8.71 -9.69 6.24
C PRO A 157 8.89 -11.20 6.36
N VAL A 158 9.28 -11.83 5.25
CA VAL A 158 9.82 -13.18 5.27
C VAL A 158 11.10 -13.17 6.12
N PRO A 159 11.33 -14.18 6.99
CA PRO A 159 12.57 -14.26 7.77
C PRO A 159 13.81 -14.31 6.87
N GLY A 160 14.92 -13.79 7.38
CA GLY A 160 16.19 -13.79 6.66
C GLY A 160 16.60 -12.44 6.11
N ARG A 161 17.79 -12.42 5.53
CA ARG A 161 18.45 -11.19 5.08
C ARG A 161 18.27 -11.04 3.58
N PHE A 162 17.84 -9.85 3.16
CA PHE A 162 17.69 -9.49 1.75
C PHE A 162 18.83 -8.55 1.35
N GLU A 163 19.67 -8.98 0.42
CA GLU A 163 20.69 -8.15 -0.23
C GLU A 163 20.22 -7.73 -1.60
N GLY A 164 20.07 -6.43 -1.85
CA GLY A 164 19.67 -5.95 -3.18
C GLY A 164 19.47 -4.45 -3.23
N LYS A 165 19.09 -3.96 -4.42
CA LYS A 165 18.83 -2.52 -4.65
C LYS A 165 17.36 -2.13 -4.39
N GLY A 166 16.61 -2.96 -3.68
CA GLY A 166 15.23 -2.69 -3.32
C GLY A 166 15.10 -1.49 -2.39
N VAL A 167 14.05 -0.70 -2.57
CA VAL A 167 13.71 0.38 -1.63
C VAL A 167 13.08 -0.24 -0.38
N GLY A 168 13.73 -0.11 0.78
CA GLY A 168 13.17 -0.57 2.05
C GLY A 168 12.13 0.40 2.63
N SER A 169 11.11 -0.13 3.32
CA SER A 169 10.19 0.70 4.10
C SER A 169 10.86 1.33 5.32
N ARG A 170 10.43 2.56 5.67
CA ARG A 170 10.71 3.16 6.98
C ARG A 170 9.62 2.74 7.96
N ARG A 171 9.90 1.73 8.79
CA ARG A 171 8.95 1.24 9.80
C ARG A 171 8.67 2.32 10.84
N ALA A 172 7.41 2.45 11.23
CA ALA A 172 6.95 3.42 12.21
C ALA A 172 5.77 2.85 12.99
N ARG A 173 5.62 3.25 14.24
CA ARG A 173 4.37 3.02 14.98
C ARG A 173 3.26 3.81 14.32
N VAL A 174 2.09 3.19 14.15
CA VAL A 174 0.94 3.83 13.51
C VAL A 174 -0.13 4.22 14.53
N GLY A 175 -0.89 5.26 14.20
CA GLY A 175 -2.00 5.78 14.99
C GLY A 175 -3.31 5.71 14.21
N ARG A 176 -4.41 6.11 14.86
CA ARG A 176 -5.74 6.17 14.25
C ARG A 176 -6.31 7.58 14.35
N ILE A 177 -6.71 8.13 13.22
CA ILE A 177 -7.30 9.47 13.15
C ILE A 177 -8.67 9.49 13.85
N GLY A 178 -9.47 8.43 13.72
CA GLY A 178 -10.82 8.40 14.26
C GLY A 178 -10.88 8.49 15.78
N GLU A 179 -9.86 7.99 16.49
CA GLU A 179 -9.73 8.14 17.95
C GLU A 179 -9.65 9.61 18.39
N VAL A 180 -8.96 10.44 17.60
CA VAL A 180 -8.70 11.84 17.92
C VAL A 180 -9.80 12.74 17.35
N ALA A 181 -10.28 12.43 16.14
CA ALA A 181 -11.32 13.20 15.45
C ALA A 181 -12.72 13.00 16.06
N GLY A 182 -12.96 11.88 16.76
CA GLY A 182 -14.27 11.52 17.27
C GLY A 182 -15.27 11.09 16.18
N CYS A 183 -14.80 10.73 14.98
CA CYS A 183 -15.62 10.19 13.90
C CYS A 183 -14.88 9.11 13.09
N GLY A 184 -15.65 8.20 12.48
CA GLY A 184 -15.12 7.11 11.65
C GLY A 184 -14.79 7.51 10.22
N LEU A 185 -14.49 6.51 9.39
CA LEU A 185 -14.10 6.65 7.99
C LEU A 185 -15.05 7.55 7.18
N VAL A 186 -16.36 7.36 7.32
CA VAL A 186 -17.38 8.14 6.59
C VAL A 186 -17.28 9.61 6.94
N GLY A 187 -17.19 9.94 8.23
CA GLY A 187 -17.08 11.33 8.69
C GLY A 187 -15.79 12.00 8.23
N VAL A 188 -14.66 11.29 8.27
CA VAL A 188 -13.38 11.79 7.72
C VAL A 188 -13.48 12.01 6.21
N ARG A 189 -14.05 11.06 5.46
CA ARG A 189 -14.23 11.17 4.00
C ARG A 189 -15.11 12.37 3.63
N GLU A 190 -16.23 12.56 4.33
CA GLU A 190 -17.14 13.69 4.11
C GLU A 190 -16.45 15.03 4.40
N ARG A 191 -15.67 15.10 5.50
CA ARG A 191 -14.92 16.30 5.85
C ARG A 191 -13.82 16.63 4.85
N VAL A 192 -13.11 15.63 4.34
CA VAL A 192 -12.16 15.77 3.24
C VAL A 192 -12.86 16.30 1.98
N ALA A 193 -13.96 15.67 1.56
CA ALA A 193 -14.68 16.05 0.35
C ALA A 193 -15.24 17.48 0.45
N ALA A 194 -15.86 17.82 1.59
CA ALA A 194 -16.40 19.15 1.84
C ALA A 194 -15.30 20.23 1.84
N SER A 195 -14.13 19.94 2.42
CA SER A 195 -13.02 20.89 2.48
C SER A 195 -12.31 21.08 1.14
N TRP A 196 -12.30 20.06 0.28
CA TRP A 196 -11.76 20.19 -1.08
C TRP A 196 -12.62 21.12 -1.93
N GLY A 197 -13.94 21.04 -1.74
CA GLY A 197 -14.91 21.83 -2.47
C GLY A 197 -15.19 21.33 -3.90
N GLY A 198 -16.26 21.87 -4.48
CA GLY A 198 -16.78 21.47 -5.78
C GLY A 198 -17.69 20.25 -5.74
N GLU A 199 -18.05 19.76 -6.92
CA GLU A 199 -18.95 18.62 -7.08
C GLU A 199 -18.34 17.32 -6.53
N VAL A 200 -19.12 16.57 -5.76
CA VAL A 200 -18.80 15.22 -5.28
C VAL A 200 -19.61 14.22 -6.08
N ARG A 201 -18.94 13.27 -6.74
CA ARG A 201 -19.58 12.27 -7.59
C ARG A 201 -19.02 10.88 -7.32
N TRP A 202 -19.91 9.89 -7.26
CA TRP A 202 -19.49 8.48 -7.28
C TRP A 202 -19.15 8.03 -8.70
N VAL A 203 -18.06 7.28 -8.82
CA VAL A 203 -17.66 6.60 -10.06
C VAL A 203 -17.94 5.11 -9.88
N GLY A 204 -18.82 4.58 -10.73
CA GLY A 204 -19.21 3.17 -10.76
C GLY A 204 -18.06 2.26 -11.20
N GLU A 205 -18.02 1.01 -10.72
CA GLU A 205 -17.01 0.05 -11.18
C GLU A 205 -17.02 -0.11 -12.71
N GLU A 206 -18.20 -0.17 -13.34
CA GLU A 206 -18.35 -0.28 -14.80
C GLU A 206 -17.67 0.89 -15.53
N GLU A 207 -17.89 2.12 -15.08
CA GLU A 207 -17.24 3.31 -15.64
C GLU A 207 -15.71 3.24 -15.48
N MET A 208 -15.23 2.78 -14.33
CA MET A 208 -13.80 2.60 -14.09
C MET A 208 -13.21 1.51 -14.99
N TRP A 209 -13.88 0.37 -15.12
CA TRP A 209 -13.46 -0.72 -16.00
C TRP A 209 -13.40 -0.29 -17.46
N MET A 210 -14.38 0.46 -17.94
CA MET A 210 -14.36 1.04 -19.29
C MET A 210 -13.19 2.01 -19.50
N ALA A 211 -12.79 2.74 -18.46
CA ALA A 211 -11.68 3.69 -18.53
C ALA A 211 -10.29 3.04 -18.44
N CYS A 212 -10.15 1.94 -17.68
CA CYS A 212 -8.84 1.41 -17.30
C CYS A 212 -8.74 -0.11 -17.14
N GLY A 213 -9.67 -0.90 -17.68
CA GLY A 213 -9.68 -2.36 -17.50
C GLY A 213 -8.41 -3.08 -17.97
N GLU A 214 -7.79 -2.64 -19.08
CA GLU A 214 -6.50 -3.19 -19.54
C GLU A 214 -5.38 -2.98 -18.51
N GLU A 215 -5.42 -1.86 -17.81
CA GLU A 215 -4.46 -1.53 -16.75
C GLU A 215 -4.63 -2.44 -15.55
N VAL A 216 -5.87 -2.81 -15.21
CA VAL A 216 -6.17 -3.76 -14.12
C VAL A 216 -5.55 -5.13 -14.41
N ALA A 217 -5.65 -5.62 -15.64
CA ALA A 217 -5.04 -6.89 -16.04
C ALA A 217 -3.51 -6.87 -15.84
N ARG A 218 -2.86 -5.74 -16.16
CA ARG A 218 -1.43 -5.55 -15.90
C ARG A 218 -1.13 -5.51 -14.41
N LEU A 219 -1.87 -4.72 -13.63
CA LEU A 219 -1.61 -4.49 -12.21
C LEU A 219 -1.88 -5.72 -11.33
N SER A 220 -2.79 -6.60 -11.74
CA SER A 220 -3.09 -7.87 -11.07
C SER A 220 -2.17 -9.02 -11.48
N SER A 221 -1.40 -8.87 -12.56
CA SER A 221 -0.47 -9.92 -13.02
C SER A 221 0.66 -10.20 -12.02
N ARG A 222 1.06 -11.46 -11.91
CA ARG A 222 2.19 -11.87 -11.05
C ARG A 222 3.51 -11.27 -11.53
N GLU A 223 3.65 -11.11 -12.84
CA GLU A 223 4.75 -10.43 -13.53
C GLU A 223 4.91 -8.99 -13.04
N TRP A 224 3.80 -8.31 -12.77
CA TRP A 224 3.84 -6.97 -12.20
C TRP A 224 4.08 -7.00 -10.68
N VAL A 225 3.25 -7.72 -9.94
CA VAL A 225 3.24 -7.70 -8.47
C VAL A 225 4.58 -8.22 -7.92
N LEU A 226 5.03 -9.38 -8.39
CA LEU A 226 6.26 -10.03 -7.94
C LEU A 226 7.40 -9.84 -8.94
N GLY A 227 7.12 -9.92 -10.24
CA GLY A 227 8.16 -9.94 -11.28
C GLY A 227 8.89 -8.62 -11.49
N LYS A 228 8.33 -7.48 -11.07
CA LYS A 228 9.02 -6.18 -11.07
C LYS A 228 9.88 -5.92 -9.83
N SER A 229 10.07 -6.92 -8.98
CA SER A 229 11.02 -6.84 -7.88
C SER A 229 12.45 -6.63 -8.43
N PRO A 230 13.22 -5.67 -7.90
CA PRO A 230 14.66 -5.60 -8.19
C PRO A 230 15.33 -6.92 -7.83
N GLY A 231 16.37 -7.32 -8.57
CA GLY A 231 17.12 -8.53 -8.25
C GLY A 231 17.72 -8.47 -6.84
N PHE A 232 17.71 -9.62 -6.14
CA PHE A 232 18.18 -9.74 -4.77
C PHE A 232 18.78 -11.11 -4.48
N VAL A 233 19.55 -11.19 -3.40
CA VAL A 233 19.97 -12.43 -2.74
C VAL A 233 19.23 -12.51 -1.41
N TRP A 234 18.61 -13.65 -1.15
CA TRP A 234 17.98 -13.95 0.14
C TRP A 234 18.82 -14.97 0.89
N GLU A 235 19.14 -14.67 2.15
CA GLU A 235 19.94 -15.51 3.02
C GLU A 235 19.14 -15.95 4.24
N TRP A 236 19.10 -17.26 4.47
CA TRP A 236 18.42 -17.85 5.62
C TRP A 236 19.05 -19.19 5.97
N GLY A 237 19.35 -19.42 7.25
CA GLY A 237 19.88 -20.71 7.73
C GLY A 237 21.14 -21.20 6.99
N GLY A 238 22.00 -20.28 6.53
CA GLY A 238 23.19 -20.60 5.74
C GLY A 238 22.95 -20.79 4.24
N MET A 239 21.70 -20.84 3.79
CA MET A 239 21.38 -20.82 2.35
C MET A 239 21.54 -19.41 1.78
N ARG A 240 21.91 -19.34 0.51
CA ARG A 240 21.90 -18.12 -0.30
C ARG A 240 21.15 -18.40 -1.59
N VAL A 241 20.05 -17.69 -1.81
CA VAL A 241 19.20 -17.84 -3.00
C VAL A 241 19.22 -16.54 -3.79
N ARG A 242 19.64 -16.62 -5.06
CA ARG A 242 19.60 -15.47 -5.97
C ARG A 242 18.27 -15.46 -6.70
N VAL A 243 17.64 -14.29 -6.74
CA VAL A 243 16.31 -14.07 -7.34
C VAL A 243 16.36 -12.90 -8.30
N GLU A 244 15.88 -13.10 -9.52
CA GLU A 244 15.75 -12.07 -10.55
C GLU A 244 14.37 -12.14 -11.20
N GLY A 245 13.72 -10.99 -11.42
CA GLY A 245 12.36 -10.97 -11.96
C GLY A 245 11.36 -11.76 -11.10
N GLY A 246 11.60 -11.85 -9.79
CA GLY A 246 10.83 -12.64 -8.83
C GLY A 246 11.02 -14.16 -8.93
N ARG A 247 11.96 -14.64 -9.76
CA ARG A 247 12.24 -16.07 -9.97
C ARG A 247 13.60 -16.47 -9.45
N VAL A 248 13.71 -17.69 -8.94
CA VAL A 248 14.98 -18.27 -8.50
C VAL A 248 15.88 -18.45 -9.72
N VAL A 249 17.11 -17.95 -9.63
CA VAL A 249 18.13 -18.16 -10.68
C VAL A 249 19.29 -19.02 -10.17
N GLU A 250 19.50 -19.09 -8.86
CA GLU A 250 20.59 -19.87 -8.24
C GLU A 250 20.28 -20.13 -6.75
N GLY A 251 20.81 -21.22 -6.20
CA GLY A 251 20.90 -21.45 -4.75
C GLY A 251 19.97 -22.53 -4.19
N VAL A 252 19.04 -23.05 -5.00
CA VAL A 252 18.16 -24.17 -4.60
C VAL A 252 17.98 -25.12 -5.79
N PRO A 253 18.61 -26.32 -5.76
CA PRO A 253 18.54 -27.26 -6.87
C PRO A 253 17.10 -27.65 -7.23
N GLY A 254 16.76 -27.56 -8.52
CA GLY A 254 15.45 -27.94 -9.04
C GLY A 254 14.37 -26.88 -8.92
N MET A 255 14.70 -25.67 -8.45
CA MET A 255 13.79 -24.53 -8.39
C MET A 255 14.18 -23.42 -9.39
N GLU A 256 15.20 -23.62 -10.22
CA GLU A 256 15.63 -22.62 -11.20
C GLU A 256 14.50 -22.27 -12.18
N GLY A 257 14.23 -20.97 -12.33
CA GLY A 257 13.14 -20.43 -13.14
C GLY A 257 11.76 -20.41 -12.45
N GLU A 258 11.60 -21.11 -11.33
CA GLU A 258 10.39 -21.05 -10.52
C GLU A 258 10.27 -19.70 -9.81
N TRP A 259 9.03 -19.32 -9.50
CA TRP A 259 8.79 -18.17 -8.63
C TRP A 259 9.40 -18.39 -7.26
N PHE A 260 10.05 -17.36 -6.73
CA PHE A 260 10.59 -17.40 -5.39
C PHE A 260 9.47 -17.63 -4.36
N ALA A 261 9.56 -18.77 -3.68
CA ALA A 261 8.61 -19.24 -2.67
C ALA A 261 9.40 -19.63 -1.42
N PRO A 262 9.72 -18.68 -0.53
CA PRO A 262 10.63 -18.90 0.58
C PRO A 262 10.16 -20.03 1.51
N GLU A 263 8.86 -20.23 1.67
CA GLU A 263 8.28 -21.32 2.47
C GLU A 263 8.66 -22.70 1.92
N ARG A 264 8.68 -22.86 0.58
CA ARG A 264 9.14 -24.09 -0.08
C ARG A 264 10.66 -24.25 0.08
N VAL A 265 11.40 -23.16 -0.01
CA VAL A 265 12.86 -23.19 0.18
C VAL A 265 13.22 -23.57 1.62
N MET A 266 12.57 -22.98 2.62
CA MET A 266 12.78 -23.32 4.04
C MET A 266 12.39 -24.77 4.33
N GLY A 267 11.25 -25.22 3.79
CA GLY A 267 10.81 -26.62 3.94
C GLY A 267 11.77 -27.64 3.33
N ALA A 268 12.40 -27.32 2.20
CA ALA A 268 13.37 -28.21 1.53
C ALA A 268 14.63 -28.48 2.37
N VAL A 269 14.94 -27.63 3.35
CA VAL A 269 16.11 -27.77 4.23
C VAL A 269 15.75 -28.12 5.68
N GLY A 270 14.49 -28.44 5.95
CA GLY A 270 14.04 -28.85 7.29
C GLY A 270 14.17 -27.77 8.36
N LEU A 271 14.21 -26.49 7.97
CA LEU A 271 14.24 -25.36 8.90
C LEU A 271 12.83 -24.85 9.15
N GLU A 272 12.37 -24.92 10.40
CA GLU A 272 11.07 -24.36 10.80
C GLU A 272 11.18 -22.88 11.19
N GLU A 273 10.10 -22.12 10.98
CA GLU A 273 10.02 -20.71 11.40
C GLU A 273 10.09 -20.52 12.93
N THR A 274 9.95 -21.59 13.72
CA THR A 274 9.82 -21.59 15.19
C THR A 274 11.13 -21.34 15.93
N GLU A 275 12.29 -21.50 15.30
CA GLU A 275 13.60 -21.37 15.97
C GLU A 275 14.08 -19.92 16.17
N ALA A 276 13.36 -18.91 15.68
CA ALA A 276 13.81 -17.50 15.69
C ALA A 276 12.85 -16.51 16.39
N GLY A 277 12.27 -16.89 17.54
CA GLY A 277 11.70 -15.91 18.48
C GLY A 277 10.38 -15.24 18.06
N GLY A 278 9.55 -15.92 17.26
CA GLY A 278 8.21 -15.43 16.94
C GLY A 278 7.23 -15.65 18.09
N VAL A 279 6.76 -14.57 18.72
CA VAL A 279 5.51 -14.56 19.49
C VAL A 279 4.47 -15.28 18.65
N GLY A 280 3.92 -16.39 19.17
CA GLY A 280 2.83 -17.10 18.52
C GLY A 280 1.78 -16.09 18.09
N PHE A 281 1.29 -16.21 16.86
CA PHE A 281 0.19 -15.38 16.38
C PHE A 281 -0.92 -15.42 17.44
N GLY A 282 -1.12 -14.29 18.12
CA GLY A 282 -2.25 -14.14 19.02
C GLY A 282 -3.52 -14.44 18.25
N ARG A 283 -4.42 -15.20 18.86
CA ARG A 283 -5.75 -15.64 18.37
C ARG A 283 -6.24 -14.90 17.11
N GLU A 284 -6.41 -15.68 16.02
CA GLU A 284 -7.45 -15.57 15.00
C GLU A 284 -8.16 -14.20 14.89
N ARG A 285 -7.48 -13.15 14.43
CA ARG A 285 -8.19 -11.98 13.91
C ARG A 285 -8.26 -12.09 12.39
N ARG A 286 -9.47 -12.35 11.88
CA ARG A 286 -9.76 -12.21 10.45
C ARG A 286 -9.49 -10.76 10.05
N PHE A 287 -8.88 -10.56 8.88
CA PHE A 287 -8.96 -9.27 8.19
C PHE A 287 -10.40 -9.11 7.70
N GLU A 288 -11.30 -8.74 8.61
CA GLU A 288 -12.72 -8.63 8.30
C GLU A 288 -12.95 -7.49 7.30
N ARG A 289 -13.75 -7.77 6.28
CA ARG A 289 -14.32 -6.71 5.45
C ARG A 289 -15.20 -5.87 6.37
N ARG A 290 -14.84 -4.60 6.54
CA ARG A 290 -15.72 -3.62 7.18
C ARG A 290 -16.55 -2.96 6.12
N ASP A 291 -17.86 -3.12 6.21
CA ASP A 291 -18.78 -2.29 5.45
C ASP A 291 -18.66 -0.83 5.93
N PRO A 292 -18.70 0.15 5.01
CA PRO A 292 -18.53 1.57 5.37
C PRO A 292 -19.67 2.11 6.24
#